data_AF-A0A8H7SZK8-F1
#
_entry.id   AF-A0A8H7SZK8-F1
#
_cell.length_a   1.000
_cell.length_b   1.000
_cell.length_c   1.000
_cell.angle_alpha   90.00
_cell.angle_beta   90.00
_cell.angle_gamma   90.00
#
_symmetry.space_group_name_H-M   'P 1'
#
loop_
_entity.id
_entity.type
_entity.pdbx_description
1 polymer ?
#
loop_
_entity_poly.entity_id
_entity_poly.type
_entity_poly.pdbx_seq_one_letter_code
_entity_poly.pdbx_strand_id
1 'polypeptide(L)'
;CPDYTQVKLRGRNTCHETIDHPVGWIDEADQQKQQYLADHALARLLSLFIDVLCIFAQDCGGLDGVVDMLTEWTVIGSASSLPRAVRPRLVVVTSVPGHTFASAALQFRLRVLSDGKFSELFSSLNIVNVLALGRIPSREHFQGLAQALQHETHLIRAEKVNSHTLFSLIHI
;
A
#
# COMPACT_ATOMS: atom_id res chain seq x y z
N CYS A 1 67.57 7.68 -17.23
CA CYS A 1 67.36 9.02 -16.64
C CYS A 1 66.27 9.76 -17.40
N PRO A 2 65.39 10.53 -16.73
CA PRO A 2 65.12 10.63 -15.28
C PRO A 2 63.73 10.06 -14.94
N ASP A 3 63.54 9.33 -13.84
CA ASP A 3 63.38 9.81 -12.45
C ASP A 3 62.26 10.87 -12.33
N TYR A 4 61.01 10.42 -12.23
CA TYR A 4 59.89 11.25 -11.83
C TYR A 4 59.63 11.06 -10.35
N THR A 5 60.50 11.73 -9.59
CA THR A 5 60.27 12.32 -8.27
C THR A 5 58.90 12.03 -7.66
N GLN A 6 58.93 11.31 -6.53
CA GLN A 6 57.87 11.36 -5.53
C GLN A 6 57.63 12.83 -5.15
N VAL A 7 56.57 13.41 -5.70
CA VAL A 7 56.02 14.66 -5.17
C VAL A 7 55.34 14.29 -3.87
N LYS A 8 56.06 14.48 -2.76
CA LYS A 8 55.47 14.61 -1.43
C LYS A 8 54.46 15.76 -1.50
N LEU A 9 53.20 15.42 -1.76
CA LEU A 9 52.09 16.31 -1.49
C LEU A 9 52.01 16.48 0.02
N ARG A 10 52.57 17.60 0.48
CA ARG A 10 52.39 18.15 1.82
C ARG A 10 50.95 17.95 2.26
N GLY A 11 50.80 17.22 3.37
CA GLY A 11 49.67 17.27 4.30
C GLY A 11 48.32 17.60 3.67
N ARG A 12 47.80 16.71 2.83
CA ARG A 12 46.35 16.68 2.62
C ARG A 12 45.80 15.84 3.76
N ASN A 13 45.45 16.50 4.87
CA ASN A 13 44.60 15.91 5.89
C ASN A 13 43.34 15.44 5.16
N THR A 14 43.25 14.15 4.85
CA THR A 14 41.98 13.51 4.52
C THR A 14 41.22 13.49 5.83
N CYS A 15 40.43 14.54 6.06
CA CYS A 15 39.64 14.73 7.27
C CYS A 15 38.54 13.68 7.45
N HIS A 16 38.37 12.76 6.51
CA HIS A 16 37.37 11.71 6.52
C HIS A 16 37.97 10.42 5.95
N GLU A 17 37.79 9.32 6.69
CA GLU A 17 37.98 7.97 6.21
C GLU A 17 36.69 7.56 5.49
N THR A 18 36.79 7.20 4.20
CA THR A 18 35.65 6.64 3.47
C THR A 18 35.69 5.14 3.64
N ILE A 19 34.73 4.61 4.41
CA ILE A 19 34.53 3.18 4.59
C ILE A 19 33.34 2.79 3.72
N ASP A 20 33.60 2.02 2.67
CA ASP A 20 32.55 1.43 1.86
C ASP A 20 32.04 0.17 2.55
N HIS A 21 30.82 0.24 3.09
CA HIS A 21 30.12 -0.94 3.60
C HIS A 21 29.34 -1.58 2.45
N PRO A 22 29.66 -2.82 2.03
CA PRO A 22 28.81 -3.53 1.10
C PRO A 22 27.45 -3.73 1.74
N VAL A 23 26.43 -3.08 1.19
CA VAL A 23 25.04 -3.38 1.54
C VAL A 23 24.77 -4.78 1.00
N GLY A 24 24.57 -5.74 1.90
CA GLY A 24 24.04 -7.05 1.52
C GLY A 24 22.67 -6.83 0.91
N TRP A 25 22.58 -6.87 -0.41
CA TRP A 25 21.30 -6.84 -1.09
C TRP A 25 20.53 -8.09 -0.67
N ILE A 26 19.25 -7.87 -0.38
CA ILE A 26 18.27 -8.82 0.12
C ILE A 26 18.35 -10.12 -0.71
N ASP A 27 18.55 -11.25 -0.05
CA ASP A 27 18.44 -12.56 -0.70
C ASP A 27 16.95 -12.93 -0.88
N GLU A 28 16.61 -13.87 -1.77
CA GLU A 28 15.21 -14.24 -2.04
C GLU A 28 14.45 -14.68 -0.77
N ALA A 29 15.16 -15.36 0.15
CA ALA A 29 14.63 -15.74 1.46
C ALA A 29 14.34 -14.54 2.37
N ASP A 30 15.13 -13.48 2.28
CA ASP A 30 14.91 -12.24 3.02
C ASP A 30 13.74 -11.44 2.43
N GLN A 31 13.52 -11.50 1.11
CA GLN A 31 12.39 -10.85 0.45
C GLN A 31 11.05 -11.45 0.90
N GLN A 32 10.94 -12.78 0.94
CA GLN A 32 9.73 -13.45 1.42
C GLN A 32 9.45 -13.15 2.91
N LYS A 33 10.51 -13.09 3.73
CA LYS A 33 10.39 -12.73 5.14
C LYS A 33 9.96 -11.27 5.33
N GLN A 34 10.50 -10.35 4.53
CA GLN A 34 10.09 -8.94 4.54
C GLN A 34 8.63 -8.77 4.13
N GLN A 35 8.20 -9.46 3.07
CA GLN A 35 6.82 -9.44 2.63
C GLN A 35 5.88 -9.94 3.73
N TYR A 36 6.20 -11.08 4.34
CA TYR A 36 5.45 -11.62 5.47
C TYR A 36 5.31 -10.63 6.64
N LEU A 37 6.39 -9.91 6.98
CA LEU A 37 6.37 -8.88 8.03
C LEU A 37 5.53 -7.67 7.61
N ALA A 38 5.62 -7.23 6.36
CA ALA A 38 4.83 -6.14 5.83
C ALA A 38 3.33 -6.48 5.86
N ASP A 39 2.96 -7.68 5.44
CA ASP A 39 1.58 -8.17 5.47
C ASP A 39 1.05 -8.25 6.89
N HIS A 40 1.85 -8.74 7.85
CA HIS A 40 1.48 -8.73 9.27
C HIS A 40 1.31 -7.31 9.82
N ALA A 41 2.23 -6.41 9.51
CA ALA A 41 2.15 -5.02 9.93
C ALA A 41 0.91 -4.34 9.36
N LEU A 42 0.59 -4.55 8.08
CA LEU A 42 -0.58 -3.96 7.43
C LEU A 42 -1.89 -4.55 7.97
N ALA A 43 -2.02 -5.88 7.97
CA ALA A 43 -3.26 -6.56 8.32
C ALA A 43 -3.59 -6.52 9.83
N ARG A 44 -2.59 -6.48 10.71
CA ARG A 44 -2.80 -6.54 12.17
C ARG A 44 -2.58 -5.21 12.89
N LEU A 45 -1.60 -4.42 12.47
CA LEU A 45 -1.17 -3.23 13.22
C LEU A 45 -1.72 -1.95 12.59
N LEU A 46 -1.42 -1.70 11.31
CA LEU A 46 -1.81 -0.47 10.65
C LEU A 46 -3.32 -0.42 10.37
N SER A 47 -3.96 -1.56 10.12
CA SER A 47 -5.42 -1.66 9.95
C SER A 47 -6.21 -1.10 11.13
N LEU A 48 -5.62 -1.02 12.32
CA LEU A 48 -6.27 -0.47 13.52
C LEU A 48 -6.48 1.04 13.42
N PHE A 49 -5.62 1.73 12.66
CA PHE A 49 -5.56 3.18 12.59
C PHE A 49 -5.94 3.73 11.22
N ILE A 50 -5.90 2.88 10.19
CA ILE A 50 -6.23 3.30 8.82
C ILE A 50 -7.75 3.45 8.65
N ASP A 51 -8.14 4.59 8.08
CA ASP A 51 -9.51 4.87 7.62
C ASP A 51 -9.76 4.25 6.24
N VAL A 52 -8.86 4.53 5.30
CA VAL A 52 -8.96 4.07 3.91
C VAL A 52 -7.61 3.48 3.50
N LEU A 53 -7.63 2.23 3.02
CA LEU A 53 -6.47 1.59 2.40
C LEU A 53 -6.59 1.68 0.89
N CYS A 54 -5.60 2.28 0.24
CA CYS A 54 -5.53 2.40 -1.22
C CYS A 54 -4.47 1.45 -1.78
N ILE A 55 -4.84 0.60 -2.73
CA ILE A 55 -3.96 -0.39 -3.35
C ILE A 55 -3.95 -0.17 -4.85
N PHE A 56 -2.77 0.01 -5.44
CA PHE A 56 -2.62 0.05 -6.89
C PHE A 56 -2.40 -1.38 -7.40
N ALA A 57 -3.38 -1.90 -8.14
CA ALA A 57 -3.36 -3.29 -8.59
C ALA A 57 -2.13 -3.63 -9.41
N GLN A 58 -1.57 -2.68 -10.16
CA GLN A 58 -0.37 -2.91 -10.98
C GLN A 58 0.88 -3.20 -10.15
N ASP A 59 0.94 -2.74 -8.90
CA ASP A 59 2.05 -3.04 -7.99
C ASP A 59 1.96 -4.46 -7.43
N CYS A 60 0.80 -5.11 -7.57
CA CYS A 60 0.52 -6.46 -7.10
C CYS A 60 0.44 -7.48 -8.25
N GLY A 61 0.81 -7.13 -9.49
CA GLY A 61 0.62 -8.03 -10.64
C GLY A 61 -0.81 -8.03 -11.21
N GLY A 62 -1.57 -6.97 -10.97
CA GLY A 62 -2.93 -6.77 -11.45
C GLY A 62 -4.00 -7.11 -10.42
N LEU A 63 -5.26 -7.15 -10.87
CA LEU A 63 -6.39 -7.46 -9.99
C LEU A 63 -6.28 -8.88 -9.38
N ASP A 64 -5.67 -9.82 -10.09
CA ASP A 64 -5.48 -11.18 -9.61
C ASP A 64 -4.54 -11.23 -8.40
N GLY A 65 -3.39 -10.59 -8.47
CA GLY A 65 -2.48 -10.59 -7.32
C GLY A 65 -2.99 -9.76 -6.14
N VAL A 66 -3.88 -8.78 -6.36
CA VAL A 66 -4.63 -8.17 -5.24
C VAL A 66 -5.56 -9.19 -4.57
N VAL A 67 -6.23 -10.07 -5.32
CA VAL A 67 -7.05 -11.15 -4.72
C VAL A 67 -6.19 -12.08 -3.88
N ASP A 68 -5.03 -12.49 -4.41
CA ASP A 68 -4.13 -13.41 -3.71
C ASP A 68 -3.61 -12.79 -2.41
N MET A 69 -3.12 -11.54 -2.47
CA MET A 69 -2.70 -10.77 -1.30
C MET A 69 -3.83 -10.62 -0.25
N LEU A 70 -5.04 -10.29 -0.68
CA LEU A 70 -6.18 -10.16 0.24
C LEU A 70 -6.54 -11.51 0.89
N THR A 71 -6.41 -12.61 0.14
CA THR A 71 -6.63 -13.97 0.66
C THR A 71 -5.59 -14.34 1.72
N GLU A 72 -4.33 -13.94 1.54
CA GLU A 72 -3.31 -14.12 2.56
C GLU A 72 -3.62 -13.28 3.81
N TRP A 73 -4.06 -12.04 3.63
CA TRP A 73 -4.41 -11.18 4.75
C TRP A 73 -5.62 -11.70 5.53
N THR A 74 -6.61 -12.34 4.88
CA THR A 74 -7.74 -12.95 5.59
C THR A 74 -7.34 -14.19 6.40
N VAL A 75 -6.23 -14.85 6.04
CA VAL A 75 -5.60 -15.89 6.87
C VAL A 75 -4.89 -15.27 8.08
N ILE A 76 -4.18 -14.15 7.91
CA ILE A 76 -3.52 -13.42 9.02
C ILE A 76 -4.55 -12.85 10.00
N GLY A 77 -5.65 -12.32 9.48
CA GLY A 77 -6.76 -11.75 10.24
C GLY A 77 -6.45 -10.38 10.86
N SER A 78 -7.50 -9.74 11.39
CA SER A 78 -7.38 -8.46 12.10
C SER A 78 -7.00 -8.66 13.56
N ALA A 79 -6.29 -7.69 14.14
CA ALA A 79 -6.11 -7.61 15.61
C ALA A 79 -7.19 -6.73 16.29
N SER A 80 -8.12 -6.14 15.53
CA SER A 80 -9.10 -5.20 16.08
C SER A 80 -10.24 -5.91 16.80
N SER A 81 -10.53 -5.49 18.03
CA SER A 81 -11.74 -5.88 18.76
C SER A 81 -12.95 -4.97 18.49
N LEU A 82 -12.78 -3.91 17.69
CA LEU A 82 -13.85 -2.96 17.38
C LEU A 82 -14.88 -3.59 16.42
N PRO A 83 -16.09 -3.00 16.29
CA PRO A 83 -17.09 -3.45 15.32
C PRO A 83 -16.55 -3.52 13.89
N ARG A 84 -17.08 -4.46 13.08
CA ARG A 84 -16.68 -4.60 11.67
C ARG A 84 -16.99 -3.34 10.83
N ALA A 85 -18.03 -2.59 11.19
CA ALA A 85 -18.42 -1.37 10.50
C ALA A 85 -17.30 -0.31 10.48
N VAL A 86 -16.40 -0.31 11.49
CA VAL A 86 -15.29 0.65 11.60
C VAL A 86 -13.97 0.11 11.08
N ARG A 87 -13.98 -1.03 10.39
CA ARG A 87 -12.81 -1.56 9.68
C ARG A 87 -12.39 -0.62 8.55
N PRO A 88 -11.10 -0.62 8.15
CA PRO A 88 -10.64 0.13 6.99
C PRO A 88 -11.53 -0.08 5.76
N ARG A 89 -11.69 0.98 4.98
CA ARG A 89 -12.38 0.95 3.69
C ARG A 89 -11.35 0.71 2.59
N LEU A 90 -11.59 -0.27 1.72
CA LEU A 90 -10.62 -0.66 0.70
C LEU A 90 -10.92 0.03 -0.64
N VAL A 91 -9.91 0.71 -1.20
CA VAL A 91 -9.92 1.28 -2.54
C VAL A 91 -8.86 0.58 -3.39
N VAL A 92 -9.29 -0.08 -4.46
CA VAL A 92 -8.39 -0.72 -5.43
C VAL A 92 -8.33 0.11 -6.70
N VAL A 93 -7.15 0.61 -7.04
CA VAL A 93 -6.90 1.39 -8.25
C VAL A 93 -6.38 0.45 -9.33
N THR A 94 -6.96 0.51 -10.51
CA THR A 94 -6.55 -0.32 -11.64
C THR A 94 -6.45 0.49 -12.93
N SER A 95 -5.86 -0.09 -13.96
CA SER A 95 -5.76 0.49 -15.30
C SER A 95 -6.24 -0.55 -16.33
N VAL A 96 -7.53 -0.85 -16.28
CA VAL A 96 -8.18 -1.77 -17.22
C VAL A 96 -8.76 -0.94 -18.36
N PRO A 97 -8.63 -1.37 -19.63
CA PRO A 97 -9.30 -0.71 -20.74
C PRO A 97 -10.79 -0.47 -20.46
N GLY A 98 -11.28 0.74 -20.75
CA GLY A 98 -12.64 1.15 -20.33
C GLY A 98 -13.76 0.21 -20.77
N HIS A 99 -13.63 -0.44 -21.93
CA HIS A 99 -14.61 -1.38 -22.47
C HIS A 99 -14.69 -2.72 -21.69
N THR A 100 -13.62 -3.11 -20.98
CA THR A 100 -13.57 -4.33 -20.14
C THR A 100 -13.61 -4.03 -18.65
N PHE A 101 -13.54 -2.75 -18.24
CA PHE A 101 -13.49 -2.38 -16.83
C PHE A 101 -14.70 -2.91 -16.03
N ALA A 102 -15.92 -2.77 -16.56
CA ALA A 102 -17.12 -3.18 -15.84
C ALA A 102 -17.14 -4.69 -15.53
N SER A 103 -16.77 -5.53 -16.51
CA SER A 103 -16.70 -6.98 -16.32
C SER A 103 -15.54 -7.37 -15.40
N ALA A 104 -14.36 -6.79 -15.58
CA ALA A 104 -13.20 -7.06 -14.72
C ALA A 104 -13.47 -6.67 -13.26
N ALA A 105 -14.06 -5.49 -13.04
CA ALA A 105 -14.39 -4.99 -11.71
C ALA A 105 -15.50 -5.83 -11.05
N LEU A 106 -16.46 -6.35 -11.81
CA LEU A 106 -17.48 -7.28 -11.28
C LEU A 106 -16.83 -8.61 -10.87
N GLN A 107 -16.01 -9.21 -11.73
CA GLN A 107 -15.32 -10.47 -11.44
C GLN A 107 -14.43 -10.36 -10.20
N PHE A 108 -13.66 -9.27 -10.10
CA PHE A 108 -12.86 -9.01 -8.91
C PHE A 108 -13.71 -8.89 -7.64
N ARG A 109 -14.82 -8.13 -7.67
CA ARG A 109 -15.73 -8.02 -6.51
C ARG A 109 -16.27 -9.38 -6.10
N LEU A 110 -16.72 -10.21 -7.05
CA LEU A 110 -17.25 -11.54 -6.75
C LEU A 110 -16.20 -12.41 -6.07
N ARG A 111 -14.95 -12.40 -6.55
CA ARG A 111 -13.86 -13.16 -5.93
C ARG A 111 -13.55 -12.68 -4.52
N VAL A 112 -13.32 -11.39 -4.34
CA VAL A 112 -12.97 -10.82 -3.02
C VAL A 112 -14.11 -11.00 -2.01
N LEU A 113 -15.35 -10.71 -2.41
CA LEU A 113 -16.50 -10.77 -1.50
C LEU A 113 -17.02 -12.20 -1.28
N SER A 114 -16.56 -13.18 -2.07
CA SER A 114 -16.83 -14.60 -1.80
C SER A 114 -16.06 -15.12 -0.58
N ASP A 115 -14.97 -14.45 -0.18
CA ASP A 115 -14.30 -14.74 1.08
C ASP A 115 -15.12 -14.18 2.26
N GLY A 116 -15.74 -15.07 3.02
CA GLY A 116 -16.54 -14.71 4.20
C GLY A 116 -15.76 -13.95 5.29
N LYS A 117 -14.42 -14.02 5.27
CA LYS A 117 -13.55 -13.29 6.20
C LYS A 117 -13.18 -11.89 5.73
N PHE A 118 -13.54 -11.49 4.50
CA PHE A 118 -13.28 -10.13 4.00
C PHE A 118 -13.79 -9.06 4.98
N SER A 119 -15.02 -9.26 5.49
CA SER A 119 -15.65 -8.32 6.43
C SER A 119 -14.93 -8.19 7.78
N GLU A 120 -14.05 -9.13 8.13
CA GLU A 120 -13.22 -9.06 9.33
C GLU A 120 -12.07 -8.08 9.18
N LEU A 121 -11.62 -7.83 7.95
CA LEU A 121 -10.52 -6.92 7.63
C LEU A 121 -11.00 -5.57 7.13
N PHE A 122 -12.04 -5.55 6.29
CA PHE A 122 -12.48 -4.36 5.58
C PHE A 122 -14.00 -4.19 5.66
N SER A 123 -14.45 -2.94 5.76
CA SER A 123 -15.89 -2.60 5.82
C SER A 123 -16.50 -2.30 4.45
N SER A 124 -15.67 -2.01 3.44
CA SER A 124 -16.11 -1.73 2.08
C SER A 124 -15.05 -2.09 1.04
N LEU A 125 -15.49 -2.22 -0.21
CA LEU A 125 -14.63 -2.36 -1.38
C LEU A 125 -15.09 -1.41 -2.48
N ASN A 126 -14.19 -0.53 -2.90
CA ASN A 126 -14.36 0.35 -4.05
C ASN A 126 -13.24 0.11 -5.08
N ILE A 127 -13.56 0.22 -6.36
CA ILE A 127 -12.60 -0.03 -7.45
C ILE A 127 -12.62 1.18 -8.38
N VAL A 128 -11.47 1.81 -8.55
CA VAL A 128 -11.29 3.01 -9.35
C VAL A 128 -10.45 2.67 -10.57
N ASN A 129 -10.95 2.98 -11.76
CA ASN A 129 -10.17 2.88 -12.98
C ASN A 129 -9.44 4.18 -13.26
N VAL A 130 -8.12 4.13 -13.34
CA VAL A 130 -7.27 5.22 -13.80
C VAL A 130 -6.66 4.78 -15.12
N LEU A 131 -7.26 5.24 -16.22
CA LEU A 131 -6.73 4.99 -17.56
C LEU A 131 -5.46 5.81 -17.76
N ALA A 132 -4.33 5.15 -18.00
CA ALA A 132 -3.12 5.82 -18.45
C ALA A 132 -3.28 6.24 -19.92
N LEU A 133 -3.95 7.36 -20.17
CA LEU A 133 -4.02 7.99 -21.49
C LEU A 133 -2.76 8.83 -21.71
N GLY A 134 -1.70 8.19 -22.21
CA GLY A 134 -0.50 8.87 -22.69
C GLY A 134 0.65 8.98 -21.68
N ARG A 135 1.85 9.24 -22.21
CA ARG A 135 3.16 9.19 -21.51
C ARG A 135 3.34 10.22 -20.38
N ILE A 136 2.35 11.06 -20.09
CA ILE A 136 2.46 12.10 -19.05
C ILE A 136 1.26 12.00 -18.10
N PRO A 137 1.47 11.64 -16.82
CA PRO A 137 0.42 11.68 -15.83
C PRO A 137 -0.02 13.13 -15.59
N SER A 138 -1.28 13.45 -15.91
CA SER A 138 -1.92 14.71 -15.52
C SER A 138 -2.73 14.52 -14.23
N ARG A 139 -2.91 15.59 -13.47
CA ARG A 139 -3.75 15.61 -12.26
C ARG A 139 -5.19 15.19 -12.55
N GLU A 140 -5.69 15.48 -13.75
CA GLU A 140 -7.05 15.16 -14.19
C GLU A 140 -7.30 13.66 -14.23
N HIS A 141 -6.29 12.85 -14.59
CA HIS A 141 -6.40 11.39 -14.60
C HIS A 141 -6.69 10.81 -13.20
N PHE A 142 -6.26 11.49 -12.15
CA PHE A 142 -6.45 11.04 -10.76
C PHE A 142 -7.62 11.73 -10.06
N GLN A 143 -8.39 12.58 -10.74
CA GLN A 143 -9.52 13.27 -10.12
C GLN A 143 -10.56 12.28 -9.58
N GLY A 144 -10.86 11.21 -10.33
CA GLY A 144 -11.77 10.15 -9.88
C GLY A 144 -11.26 9.43 -8.62
N LEU A 145 -9.94 9.18 -8.54
CA LEU A 145 -9.31 8.60 -7.35
C LEU A 145 -9.40 9.55 -6.14
N ALA A 146 -9.10 10.83 -6.34
CA ALA A 146 -9.17 11.82 -5.26
C ALA A 146 -10.60 11.92 -4.69
N GLN A 147 -11.62 11.93 -5.56
CA GLN A 147 -13.02 11.93 -5.15
C GLN A 147 -13.40 10.66 -4.39
N ALA A 148 -12.95 9.48 -4.87
CA ALA A 148 -13.20 8.22 -4.19
C ALA A 148 -12.57 8.20 -2.79
N LEU A 149 -11.29 8.59 -2.66
CA LEU A 149 -10.60 8.64 -1.37
C LEU A 149 -11.29 9.61 -0.40
N GLN A 150 -11.68 10.79 -0.86
CA GLN A 150 -12.42 11.76 -0.04
C GLN A 150 -13.74 11.16 0.43
N HIS A 151 -14.50 10.55 -0.48
CA HIS A 151 -15.80 9.95 -0.16
C HIS A 151 -15.68 8.81 0.85
N GLU A 152 -14.80 7.83 0.63
CA GLU A 152 -14.60 6.72 1.56
C GLU A 152 -14.13 7.23 2.94
N THR A 153 -13.26 8.26 2.97
CA THR A 153 -12.80 8.88 4.22
C THR A 153 -13.94 9.53 4.99
N HIS A 154 -14.85 10.23 4.31
CA HIS A 154 -16.03 10.81 4.96
C HIS A 154 -16.95 9.74 5.53
N LEU A 155 -17.19 8.65 4.79
CA LEU A 155 -18.05 7.56 5.23
C LEU A 155 -17.50 6.86 6.48
N ILE A 156 -16.22 6.48 6.50
CA ILE A 156 -15.65 5.80 7.67
C ILE A 156 -15.59 6.70 8.90
N ARG A 157 -15.34 8.00 8.71
CA ARG A 157 -15.36 8.96 9.83
C ARG A 157 -16.75 9.08 10.44
N ALA A 158 -17.79 9.18 9.62
CA ALA A 158 -19.17 9.19 10.11
C ALA A 158 -19.48 7.90 10.90
N GLU A 159 -19.05 6.75 10.39
CA GLU A 159 -19.26 5.46 11.07
C GLU A 159 -18.51 5.37 12.40
N LYS A 160 -17.26 5.83 12.45
CA LYS A 160 -16.46 5.89 13.68
C LYS A 160 -17.08 6.84 14.72
N VAL A 161 -17.67 7.96 14.30
CA VAL A 161 -18.42 8.85 15.20
C VAL A 161 -19.66 8.14 15.76
N ASN A 162 -20.45 7.52 14.88
CA ASN A 162 -21.68 6.80 15.26
C ASN A 162 -21.40 5.62 16.21
N SER A 163 -20.26 4.95 16.02
CA SER A 163 -19.82 3.82 16.83
C SER A 163 -19.00 4.22 18.08
N HIS A 164 -18.78 5.52 18.32
CA HIS A 164 -17.93 6.04 19.40
C HIS A 164 -16.48 5.49 19.39
N THR A 165 -15.94 5.24 18.19
CA THR A 165 -14.57 4.74 17.98
C THR A 165 -13.71 5.72 17.17
N LEU A 166 -14.09 6.99 17.11
CA LEU A 166 -13.27 8.02 16.49
C LEU A 166 -12.13 8.40 17.44
N PHE A 167 -10.96 7.79 17.22
CA PHE A 167 -9.75 8.20 17.92
C PHE A 167 -9.21 9.49 17.29
N SER A 168 -9.15 10.57 18.08
CA SER A 168 -8.51 11.81 17.69
C SER A 168 -7.43 12.16 18.71
N LEU A 169 -6.32 12.72 18.24
CA LEU A 169 -5.24 13.25 19.08
C LEU A 169 -5.68 14.44 19.96
N ILE A 170 -6.93 14.87 19.84
CA ILE A 170 -7.53 15.99 20.59
C ILE A 170 -8.23 15.48 21.87
N HIS A 171 -8.39 14.16 22.02
CA HIS A 171 -9.10 13.51 23.13
C HIS A 171 -8.34 12.29 23.69
N ILE A 172 -7.00 12.35 23.77
CA ILE A 172 -6.19 11.45 24.61
C ILE A 172 -5.83 12.19 25.89
#